data_AF-Q2HT38-F1
#
_entry.id   AF-Q2HT38-F1
#
_cell.length_a   1.000
_cell.length_b   1.000
_cell.length_c   1.000
_cell.angle_alpha   90.00
_cell.angle_beta   90.00
_cell.angle_gamma   90.00
#
_symmetry.space_group_name_H-M   'P 1'
#
loop_
_entity.id
_entity.type
_entity.pdbx_description
1 polymer ?
#
loop_
_entity_poly.entity_id
_entity_poly.type
_entity_poly.pdbx_seq_one_letter_code
_entity_poly.pdbx_strand_id
1 'polypeptide(L)'
;MEAKKQKMAIQIQALSLIMLLMASPIMGWGCPRTNRRWCKDCIVNQMKKSCPTCYPVLHCMARCLWDGGFKTNCINKCNCYSCYPTLYDCKRCMTKCKCSCTN
;
A
#
# COMPACT_ATOMS: atom_id res chain seq x y z
N MET A 1 -39.50 -35.31 19.78
CA MET A 1 -39.20 -33.95 19.24
C MET A 1 -37.75 -33.52 19.48
N GLU A 2 -37.07 -34.09 20.48
CA GLU A 2 -35.67 -33.80 20.87
C GLU A 2 -34.62 -34.02 19.76
N ALA A 3 -34.71 -35.12 19.00
CA ALA A 3 -33.74 -35.44 17.94
C ALA A 3 -33.73 -34.45 16.77
N LYS A 4 -34.86 -33.77 16.49
CA LYS A 4 -34.95 -32.74 15.45
C LYS A 4 -34.27 -31.44 15.91
N LYS A 5 -34.41 -31.07 17.19
CA LYS A 5 -33.73 -29.92 17.78
C LYS A 5 -32.21 -30.09 17.80
N GLN A 6 -31.72 -31.28 18.17
CA GLN A 6 -30.28 -31.59 18.14
C GLN A 6 -29.70 -31.52 16.72
N LYS A 7 -30.39 -32.08 15.72
CA LYS A 7 -29.94 -31.98 14.32
C LYS A 7 -29.88 -30.53 13.85
N MET A 8 -30.85 -29.70 14.23
CA MET A 8 -30.88 -28.28 13.85
C MET A 8 -29.75 -27.49 14.52
N ALA A 9 -29.46 -27.77 15.80
CA ALA A 9 -28.34 -27.14 16.52
C ALA A 9 -26.98 -27.49 15.91
N ILE A 10 -26.77 -28.76 15.54
CA ILE A 10 -25.53 -29.22 14.89
C ILE A 10 -25.36 -28.56 13.52
N GLN A 11 -26.44 -28.42 12.74
CA GLN A 11 -26.40 -27.77 11.43
C GLN A 11 -26.04 -26.28 11.55
N ILE A 12 -26.60 -25.57 12.55
CA ILE A 12 -26.30 -24.17 12.80
C ILE A 12 -24.83 -23.98 13.23
N GLN A 13 -24.31 -24.88 14.08
CA GLN A 13 -22.92 -24.85 14.54
C GLN A 13 -21.92 -25.19 13.42
N ALA A 14 -22.29 -26.08 12.48
CA ALA A 14 -21.47 -26.35 11.30
C ALA A 14 -21.44 -25.14 10.35
N LEU A 15 -22.57 -24.47 10.14
CA LEU A 15 -22.66 -23.29 9.27
C LEU A 15 -21.82 -22.11 9.80
N SER A 16 -21.83 -21.89 11.12
CA SER A 16 -21.06 -20.81 11.75
C SER A 16 -19.55 -21.04 11.66
N LEU A 17 -19.09 -22.30 11.77
CA LEU A 17 -17.68 -22.66 11.58
C LEU A 17 -17.21 -22.43 10.13
N ILE A 18 -18.06 -22.72 9.14
CA ILE A 18 -17.74 -22.50 7.72
C ILE A 18 -17.64 -21.00 7.40
N MET A 19 -18.54 -20.17 7.95
CA MET A 19 -18.45 -18.71 7.77
C MET A 19 -17.18 -18.12 8.41
N LEU A 20 -16.73 -18.66 9.55
CA LEU A 20 -15.51 -18.21 10.21
C LEU A 20 -14.23 -18.48 9.38
N LEU A 21 -14.19 -19.62 8.67
CA LEU A 21 -13.06 -19.99 7.82
C LEU A 21 -12.90 -19.08 6.60
N MET A 22 -14.02 -18.58 6.07
CA MET A 22 -14.05 -17.64 4.93
C MET A 22 -13.71 -16.19 5.32
N ALA A 23 -13.67 -15.88 6.62
CA ALA A 23 -13.25 -14.58 7.14
C ALA A 23 -11.71 -14.45 7.29
N SER A 24 -10.95 -15.44 6.81
CA SER A 24 -9.50 -15.33 6.73
C SER A 24 -9.15 -14.30 5.66
N PRO A 25 -8.59 -13.12 6.01
CA PRO A 25 -8.09 -12.22 4.99
C PRO A 25 -6.97 -12.96 4.29
N ILE A 26 -7.16 -13.20 2.99
CA ILE A 26 -6.14 -13.72 2.10
C ILE A 26 -4.89 -12.90 2.40
N MET A 27 -3.92 -13.54 3.04
CA MET A 27 -2.68 -12.93 3.48
C MET A 27 -1.90 -12.61 2.21
N GLY A 28 -2.23 -11.48 1.60
CA GLY A 28 -1.50 -10.94 0.49
C GLY A 28 -0.04 -10.84 0.93
N TRP A 29 0.86 -11.42 0.13
CA TRP A 29 2.30 -11.24 0.24
C TRP A 29 2.67 -9.76 0.03
N GLY A 30 2.36 -8.94 1.03
CA GLY A 30 2.96 -7.64 1.28
C GLY A 30 3.98 -7.80 2.39
N CYS A 31 5.09 -7.06 2.29
CA CYS A 31 6.23 -7.09 3.22
C CYS A 31 5.81 -7.18 4.71
N PRO A 32 6.60 -7.84 5.56
CA PRO A 32 6.26 -8.10 6.95
C PRO A 32 5.88 -6.82 7.71
N ARG A 33 4.71 -6.92 8.35
CA ARG A 33 4.03 -5.91 9.15
C ARG A 33 4.78 -5.64 10.45
N THR A 34 5.79 -4.76 10.46
CA THR A 34 6.23 -4.04 11.67
C THR A 34 7.00 -2.75 11.31
N ASN A 35 6.61 -1.63 11.92
CA ASN A 35 7.19 -0.27 11.95
C ASN A 35 7.16 0.59 10.66
N ARG A 36 6.66 1.84 10.81
CA ARG A 36 6.71 2.92 9.80
C ARG A 36 8.09 3.14 9.17
N ARG A 37 9.17 2.84 9.93
CA ARG A 37 10.55 2.95 9.46
C ARG A 37 10.83 1.99 8.29
N TRP A 38 10.36 0.75 8.37
CA TRP A 38 10.52 -0.26 7.31
C TRP A 38 9.71 0.06 6.06
N CYS A 39 8.53 0.70 6.19
CA CYS A 39 7.78 1.20 5.04
C CYS A 39 8.56 2.31 4.30
N LYS A 40 9.08 3.30 5.03
CA LYS A 40 9.91 4.37 4.44
C LYS A 40 11.11 3.76 3.73
N ASP A 41 11.80 2.83 4.38
CA ASP A 41 12.98 2.18 3.82
C ASP A 41 12.63 1.28 2.63
N CYS A 42 11.47 0.59 2.65
CA CYS A 42 10.93 -0.16 1.51
C CYS A 42 10.73 0.76 0.31
N ILE A 43 10.04 1.89 0.50
CA ILE A 43 9.75 2.84 -0.58
C ILE A 43 11.05 3.41 -1.14
N VAL A 44 11.98 3.84 -0.27
CA VAL A 44 13.27 4.38 -0.71
C VAL A 44 14.10 3.34 -1.46
N ASN A 45 14.18 2.11 -0.94
CA ASN A 45 14.89 1.02 -1.62
C ASN A 45 14.24 0.66 -2.95
N GLN A 46 12.90 0.60 -3.00
CA GLN A 46 12.22 0.28 -4.25
C GLN A 46 12.30 1.39 -5.28
N MET A 47 12.27 2.66 -4.87
CA MET A 47 12.54 3.76 -5.78
C MET A 47 13.96 3.66 -6.34
N LYS A 48 14.97 3.40 -5.50
CA LYS A 48 16.35 3.24 -5.97
C LYS A 48 16.52 2.08 -6.96
N LYS A 49 15.85 0.95 -6.74
CA LYS A 49 15.98 -0.25 -7.59
C LYS A 49 15.11 -0.18 -8.85
N SER A 50 13.88 0.29 -8.74
CA SER A 50 12.88 0.21 -9.81
C SER A 50 12.74 1.50 -10.62
N CYS A 51 13.00 2.65 -9.98
CA CYS A 51 12.77 3.98 -10.56
C CYS A 51 13.89 4.97 -10.19
N PRO A 52 15.18 4.63 -10.40
CA PRO A 52 16.30 5.43 -9.89
C PRO A 52 16.28 6.88 -10.39
N THR A 53 15.86 7.09 -11.64
CA THR A 53 15.74 8.41 -12.27
C THR A 53 14.67 9.30 -11.63
N CYS A 54 13.70 8.71 -10.92
CA CYS A 54 12.63 9.43 -10.24
C CYS A 54 12.97 9.83 -8.81
N TYR A 55 14.06 9.31 -8.26
CA TYR A 55 14.50 9.64 -6.91
C TYR A 55 14.63 11.16 -6.65
N PRO A 56 15.32 11.97 -7.47
CA PRO A 56 15.48 13.41 -7.21
C PRO A 56 14.14 14.17 -7.23
N VAL A 57 13.26 13.85 -8.18
CA VAL A 57 11.95 14.49 -8.32
C VAL A 57 11.04 14.14 -7.14
N LEU A 58 10.98 12.85 -6.76
CA LEU A 58 10.18 12.38 -5.64
C LEU A 58 10.72 12.90 -4.30
N HIS A 59 12.04 13.00 -4.15
CA HIS A 59 12.68 13.59 -2.98
C HIS A 59 12.36 15.09 -2.86
N CYS A 60 12.37 15.84 -3.96
CA CYS A 60 11.94 17.24 -3.99
C CYS A 60 10.48 17.40 -3.54
N MET A 61 9.57 16.59 -4.10
CA MET A 61 8.15 16.60 -3.72
C MET A 61 7.96 16.28 -2.24
N ALA A 62 8.64 15.23 -1.74
CA ALA A 62 8.56 14.84 -0.34
C ALA A 62 9.03 15.95 0.59
N ARG A 63 10.16 16.60 0.28
CA ARG A 63 10.68 17.72 1.07
C ARG A 63 9.75 18.93 1.04
N CYS A 64 9.25 19.30 -0.14
CA CYS A 64 8.32 20.42 -0.28
C CYS A 64 7.02 20.22 0.52
N LEU A 65 6.48 19.00 0.50
CA LEU A 65 5.30 18.66 1.31
C LEU A 65 5.62 18.63 2.81
N TRP A 66 6.80 18.16 3.20
CA TRP A 66 7.26 18.17 4.60
C TRP A 66 7.44 19.59 5.13
N ASP A 67 7.88 20.52 4.29
CA ASP A 67 8.05 21.94 4.61
C ASP A 67 6.70 22.70 4.64
N GLY A 68 5.55 22.00 4.50
CA GLY A 68 4.21 22.58 4.54
C GLY A 68 3.71 23.15 3.21
N GLY A 69 4.40 22.85 2.10
CA GLY A 69 3.98 23.31 0.77
C GLY A 69 2.67 22.66 0.30
N PHE A 70 1.83 23.45 -0.36
CA PHE A 70 0.66 22.91 -1.05
C PHE A 70 1.07 22.03 -2.23
N LYS A 71 0.29 20.98 -2.49
CA LYS A 71 0.53 20.01 -3.57
C LYS A 71 0.79 20.69 -4.92
N THR A 72 -0.03 21.66 -5.32
CA THR A 72 0.13 22.38 -6.61
C THR A 72 1.44 23.14 -6.68
N ASN A 73 1.84 23.78 -5.57
CA ASN A 73 3.09 24.54 -5.50
C ASN A 73 4.31 23.61 -5.55
N CYS A 74 4.25 22.46 -4.86
CA CYS A 74 5.29 21.44 -4.91
C CYS A 74 5.42 20.79 -6.28
N ILE A 75 4.30 20.57 -6.98
CA ILE A 75 4.32 20.11 -8.37
C ILE A 75 5.03 21.14 -9.24
N ASN A 76 4.65 22.42 -9.20
CA ASN A 76 5.30 23.45 -10.01
C ASN A 76 6.80 23.61 -9.69
N LYS A 77 7.18 23.44 -8.41
CA LYS A 77 8.57 23.55 -7.95
C LYS A 77 9.44 22.35 -8.37
N CYS A 78 8.89 21.15 -8.33
CA CYS A 78 9.66 19.92 -8.48
C CYS A 78 9.45 19.22 -9.82
N ASN A 79 8.38 19.54 -10.56
CA ASN A 79 8.14 18.96 -11.86
C ASN A 79 9.09 19.54 -12.89
N CYS A 80 9.60 18.66 -13.75
CA CYS A 80 10.26 19.07 -14.95
C CYS A 80 9.34 18.84 -16.14
N TYR A 81 8.90 19.92 -16.79
CA TYR A 81 7.99 19.83 -17.95
C TYR A 81 8.73 19.55 -19.26
N SER A 82 10.02 19.89 -19.33
CA SER A 82 10.85 19.76 -20.53
C SER A 82 11.98 18.73 -20.39
N CYS A 83 12.06 18.02 -19.25
CA CYS A 83 13.06 16.98 -19.06
C CYS A 83 12.44 15.66 -18.59
N TYR A 84 13.19 14.59 -18.83
CA TYR A 84 12.82 13.23 -18.45
C TYR A 84 13.57 12.80 -17.19
N PRO A 85 12.93 12.11 -16.23
CA PRO A 85 11.51 11.74 -16.20
C PRO A 85 10.61 12.85 -15.65
N THR A 86 9.38 12.95 -16.18
CA THR A 86 8.35 13.85 -15.65
C THR A 86 7.74 13.29 -14.36
N LEU A 87 7.01 14.10 -13.58
CA LEU A 87 6.23 13.58 -12.45
C LEU A 87 5.23 12.50 -12.85
N TYR A 88 4.68 12.57 -14.07
CA TYR A 88 3.77 11.56 -14.57
C TYR A 88 4.47 10.21 -14.77
N ASP A 89 5.66 10.22 -15.38
CA ASP A 89 6.50 9.03 -15.54
C ASP A 89 6.86 8.43 -14.18
N CYS A 90 7.20 9.28 -13.22
CA CYS A 90 7.53 8.85 -11.87
C CYS A 90 6.33 8.29 -11.11
N LYS A 91 5.14 8.86 -11.28
CA LYS A 91 3.90 8.29 -10.74
C LYS A 91 3.61 6.91 -11.34
N ARG A 92 3.77 6.76 -12.66
CA ARG A 92 3.60 5.47 -13.34
C ARG A 92 4.66 4.44 -12.95
N CYS A 93 5.87 4.88 -12.63
CA CYS A 93 6.90 3.99 -12.12
C CYS A 93 6.60 3.55 -10.68
N MET A 94 6.11 4.48 -9.86
CA MET A 94 5.70 4.25 -8.47
C MET A 94 4.51 3.30 -8.33
N THR A 95 3.60 3.19 -9.31
CA THR A 95 2.54 2.17 -9.25
C THR A 95 3.07 0.75 -9.34
N LYS A 96 4.32 0.55 -9.81
CA LYS A 96 5.02 -0.74 -9.73
C LYS A 96 5.62 -1.00 -8.35
N CYS A 97 5.67 0.01 -7.48
CA CYS A 97 6.13 -0.14 -6.10
C CYS A 97 5.08 -0.93 -5.31
N LYS A 98 5.47 -2.10 -4.80
CA LYS A 98 4.60 -3.00 -4.02
C LYS A 98 4.69 -2.77 -2.51
N CYS A 99 5.25 -1.64 -2.07
CA CYS A 99 5.32 -1.34 -0.64
C CYS A 99 3.92 -1.01 -0.11
N SER A 100 3.42 -1.82 0.82
CA SER A 100 2.17 -1.58 1.53
C SER A 100 2.45 -0.91 2.87
N CYS A 101 1.89 0.28 3.07
CA CYS A 101 2.06 1.07 4.29
C CYS A 101 0.72 1.28 5.01
N THR A 102 -0.20 0.33 4.84
CA THR A 102 -1.43 0.24 5.60
C THR A 102 -1.12 -0.10 7.05
N ASN A 103 -1.68 0.70 7.95
CA ASN A 103 -1.49 0.64 9.39
C ASN A 103 -2.18 -0.61 9.98
#